data_AF-A0A9P7JX13-F1
#
_entry.id   AF-A0A9P7JX13-F1
#
_cell.length_a   1.000
_cell.length_b   1.000
_cell.length_c   1.000
_cell.angle_alpha   90.00
_cell.angle_beta   90.00
_cell.angle_gamma   90.00
#
_symmetry.space_group_name_H-M   'P 1'
#
loop_
_entity.id
_entity.type
_entity.pdbx_description
1 polymer ?
#
loop_
_entity_poly.entity_id
_entity_poly.type
_entity_poly.pdbx_seq_one_letter_code
_entity_poly.pdbx_strand_id
1 'polypeptide(L)'
;MWMCLFTAIATRIDDKVVRGEDMMDVYHFNERFVSCQPQGDPILNALDVILREITCLYSPLVSNFITAYTLNFMSFNCLDSETKDMQISLKAPLYPEYSRVLSGMPDTYGFFAFPSMLPIREYIQCMPDLRIVINHTNDILSYYKEEMEGDNTNYLSLMAASRTSTLKQDALLELIEKTVQAHHNILEYLRPGSEACDAYVSFFEGYVKFHVALKRYKLKDIMTEMSSSD
;
A
#
# COMPACT_ATOMS: atom_id res chain seq x y z
N MET A 1 -9.71 10.42 11.73
CA MET A 1 -9.50 11.62 10.90
C MET A 1 -8.08 11.68 10.35
N TRP A 2 -7.03 11.65 11.18
CA TRP A 2 -5.63 11.74 10.73
C TRP A 2 -5.25 10.69 9.67
N MET A 3 -5.52 9.40 9.90
CA MET A 3 -5.21 8.34 8.93
C MET A 3 -5.94 8.54 7.59
N CYS A 4 -7.19 9.03 7.64
CA CYS A 4 -7.96 9.31 6.42
C CYS A 4 -7.32 10.44 5.61
N LEU A 5 -6.84 11.49 6.27
CA LEU A 5 -6.12 12.58 5.61
C LEU A 5 -4.80 12.09 5.02
N PHE A 6 -4.03 11.31 5.79
CA PHE A 6 -2.79 10.69 5.33
C PHE A 6 -3.03 9.87 4.05
N THR A 7 -4.01 8.96 4.07
CA THR A 7 -4.36 8.13 2.91
C THR A 7 -4.79 8.98 1.72
N ALA A 8 -5.64 9.99 1.91
CA ALA A 8 -6.09 10.86 0.82
C ALA A 8 -4.93 11.62 0.17
N ILE A 9 -3.99 12.13 0.97
CA ILE A 9 -2.80 12.83 0.50
C ILE A 9 -1.87 11.88 -0.25
N ALA A 10 -1.57 10.71 0.33
CA ALA A 10 -0.74 9.69 -0.29
C ALA A 10 -1.30 9.26 -1.65
N THR A 11 -2.61 8.95 -1.74
CA THR A 11 -3.26 8.58 -3.00
C THR A 11 -3.19 9.71 -4.04
N ARG A 12 -3.32 10.98 -3.63
CA ARG A 12 -3.24 12.10 -4.57
C ARG A 12 -1.82 12.36 -5.07
N ILE A 13 -0.80 12.08 -4.26
CA ILE A 13 0.61 12.12 -4.67
C ILE A 13 0.91 10.99 -5.66
N ASP A 14 0.48 9.77 -5.35
CA ASP A 14 0.59 8.59 -6.23
C ASP A 14 -0.05 8.83 -7.61
N ASP A 15 -1.26 9.41 -7.62
CA ASP A 15 -1.95 9.78 -8.85
C ASP A 15 -1.19 10.84 -9.68
N LYS A 16 -0.25 11.63 -9.12
CA LYS A 16 0.57 12.59 -9.90
C LYS A 16 1.44 11.86 -10.91
N VAL A 17 2.08 10.76 -10.50
CA VAL A 17 2.96 9.93 -11.35
C VAL A 17 2.16 9.37 -12.52
N VAL A 18 1.00 8.78 -12.22
CA VAL A 18 0.11 8.18 -13.23
C VAL A 18 -0.38 9.22 -14.23
N ARG A 19 -0.69 10.45 -13.77
CA ARG A 19 -1.17 11.54 -14.62
C ARG A 19 -0.06 12.26 -15.41
N GLY A 20 1.21 11.93 -15.16
CA GLY A 20 2.35 12.64 -15.76
C GLY A 20 2.40 14.13 -15.36
N GLU A 21 1.94 14.44 -14.14
CA GLU A 21 2.09 15.78 -13.57
C GLU A 21 3.56 16.08 -13.25
N ASP A 22 3.90 17.36 -13.07
CA ASP A 22 5.25 17.75 -12.67
C ASP A 22 5.60 17.15 -11.29
N MET A 23 6.69 16.40 -11.27
CA MET A 23 7.19 15.69 -10.09
C MET A 23 8.28 16.48 -9.34
N MET A 24 8.73 17.64 -9.85
CA MET A 24 9.87 18.39 -9.32
C MET A 24 9.77 18.61 -7.80
N ASP A 25 8.60 19.02 -7.29
CA ASP A 25 8.42 19.23 -5.85
C ASP A 25 8.40 17.93 -5.03
N VAL A 26 8.01 16.80 -5.64
CA VAL A 26 8.06 15.47 -5.01
C VAL A 26 9.52 15.03 -4.81
N TYR A 27 10.40 15.28 -5.80
CA TYR A 27 11.84 14.99 -5.66
C TYR A 27 12.49 15.74 -4.49
N HIS A 28 12.08 16.99 -4.27
CA HIS A 28 12.62 17.81 -3.19
C HIS A 28 11.91 17.63 -1.84
N PHE A 29 10.85 16.82 -1.77
CA PHE A 29 10.05 16.68 -0.54
C PHE A 29 10.89 16.25 0.67
N ASN A 30 11.66 15.17 0.52
CA ASN A 30 12.46 14.60 1.62
C ASN A 30 13.54 15.59 2.10
N GLU A 31 14.25 16.23 1.17
CA GLU A 31 15.27 17.25 1.47
C GLU A 31 14.67 18.42 2.26
N ARG A 32 13.53 18.94 1.79
CA ARG A 32 12.81 20.05 2.43
C ARG A 32 12.25 19.64 3.79
N PHE A 33 11.69 18.44 3.91
CA PHE A 33 11.15 17.92 5.17
C PHE A 33 12.22 17.87 6.25
N VAL A 34 13.38 17.28 5.95
CA VAL A 34 14.52 17.15 6.88
C VAL A 34 15.11 18.52 7.21
N SER A 35 15.22 19.40 6.23
CA SER A 35 15.78 20.75 6.41
C SER A 35 14.77 21.77 6.96
N CYS A 36 13.56 21.33 7.31
CA CYS A 36 12.45 22.16 7.77
C CYS A 36 12.14 23.35 6.84
N GLN A 37 12.28 23.14 5.53
CA GLN A 37 11.96 24.12 4.50
C GLN A 37 10.50 23.98 4.05
N PRO A 38 9.87 25.07 3.57
CA PRO A 38 8.53 25.01 2.99
C PRO A 38 8.46 24.04 1.80
N GLN A 39 7.35 23.31 1.70
CA GLN A 39 7.08 22.45 0.54
C GLN A 39 6.56 23.26 -0.65
N GLY A 40 6.79 22.75 -1.86
CA GLY A 40 6.49 23.48 -3.11
C GLY A 40 5.04 23.44 -3.54
N ASP A 41 4.24 22.53 -2.97
CA ASP A 41 2.80 22.48 -3.24
C ASP A 41 1.95 22.21 -1.97
N PRO A 42 0.65 22.58 -1.98
CA PRO A 42 -0.22 22.45 -0.80
C PRO A 42 -0.41 21.03 -0.28
N ILE A 43 -0.34 20.02 -1.16
CA ILE A 43 -0.56 18.61 -0.81
C ILE A 43 0.68 18.06 -0.12
N LEU A 44 1.86 18.40 -0.63
CA LEU A 44 3.13 18.10 0.03
C LEU A 44 3.24 18.84 1.36
N ASN A 45 2.81 20.10 1.44
CA ASN A 45 2.76 20.82 2.72
C ASN A 45 1.81 20.14 3.73
N ALA A 46 0.67 19.62 3.27
CA ALA A 46 -0.23 18.86 4.13
C ALA A 46 0.40 17.54 4.62
N LEU A 47 1.15 16.84 3.76
CA LEU A 47 1.91 15.64 4.15
C LEU A 47 2.97 15.96 5.22
N ASP A 48 3.72 17.05 5.01
CA ASP A 48 4.74 17.52 5.95
C ASP A 48 4.13 17.77 7.36
N VAL A 49 3.04 18.53 7.43
CA VAL A 49 2.33 18.82 8.69
C VAL A 49 1.90 17.53 9.39
N ILE A 50 1.25 16.63 8.65
CA ILE A 50 0.73 15.36 9.19
C ILE A 50 1.88 14.48 9.69
N LEU A 51 2.99 14.40 8.96
CA LEU A 51 4.17 13.66 9.39
C LEU A 51 4.80 14.23 10.66
N ARG A 52 4.81 15.56 10.86
CA ARG A 52 5.30 16.15 12.12
C ARG A 52 4.39 15.81 13.30
N GLU A 53 3.08 15.73 13.08
CA GLU A 53 2.09 15.37 14.11
C GLU A 53 2.17 13.90 14.56
N ILE A 54 2.81 13.00 13.80
CA ILE A 54 2.83 11.56 14.13
C ILE A 54 3.44 11.27 15.50
N THR A 55 4.37 12.12 15.95
CA THR A 55 5.04 12.03 17.26
C THR A 55 4.09 12.30 18.44
N CYS A 56 2.95 12.96 18.19
CA CYS A 56 1.90 13.18 19.18
C CYS A 56 0.89 12.01 19.24
N LEU A 57 0.89 11.13 18.23
CA LEU A 57 -0.11 10.07 18.08
C LEU A 57 0.43 8.70 18.48
N TYR A 58 1.70 8.43 18.19
CA TYR A 58 2.35 7.13 18.40
C TYR A 58 3.60 7.26 19.27
N SER A 59 4.06 6.11 19.79
CA SER A 59 5.36 6.05 20.48
C SER A 59 6.50 6.50 19.56
N PRO A 60 7.61 7.05 20.09
CA PRO A 60 8.74 7.50 19.28
C PRO A 60 9.26 6.44 18.30
N LEU A 61 9.27 5.17 18.71
CA LEU A 61 9.71 4.06 17.85
C LEU A 61 8.78 3.89 16.63
N VAL A 62 7.46 3.85 16.85
CA VAL A 62 6.48 3.67 15.77
C VAL A 62 6.41 4.91 14.88
N SER A 63 6.48 6.11 15.47
CA SER A 63 6.58 7.38 14.75
C SER A 63 7.80 7.42 13.82
N ASN A 64 8.97 6.92 14.26
CA ASN A 64 10.17 6.83 13.44
C ASN A 64 9.97 5.91 12.24
N PHE A 65 9.35 4.74 12.44
CA PHE A 65 9.05 3.81 11.35
C PHE A 65 8.08 4.45 10.34
N ILE A 66 6.95 4.99 10.79
CA ILE A 66 5.95 5.61 9.90
C ILE A 66 6.58 6.75 9.09
N THR A 67 7.40 7.60 9.75
CA THR A 67 8.12 8.68 9.06
C THR A 67 9.06 8.11 8.00
N ALA A 68 9.91 7.15 8.35
CA ALA A 68 10.88 6.56 7.43
C ALA A 68 10.20 5.90 6.22
N TYR A 69 9.14 5.12 6.44
CA TYR A 69 8.38 4.47 5.37
C TYR A 69 7.66 5.47 4.46
N THR A 70 7.16 6.58 5.02
CA THR A 70 6.55 7.64 4.21
C THR A 70 7.59 8.39 3.37
N LEU A 71 8.76 8.70 3.93
CA LEU A 71 9.86 9.31 3.15
C LEU A 71 10.36 8.36 2.04
N ASN A 72 10.39 7.05 2.30
CA ASN A 72 10.70 6.05 1.28
C ASN A 72 9.64 6.01 0.18
N PHE A 73 8.35 6.12 0.51
CA PHE A 73 7.28 6.22 -0.48
C PHE A 73 7.45 7.43 -1.40
N MET A 74 7.86 8.58 -0.86
CA MET A 74 8.14 9.77 -1.68
C MET A 74 9.29 9.53 -2.67
N SER A 75 10.40 8.94 -2.19
CA SER A 75 11.52 8.54 -3.06
C SER A 75 11.09 7.53 -4.12
N PHE A 76 10.17 6.63 -3.77
CA PHE A 76 9.67 5.62 -4.70
C PHE A 76 8.79 6.22 -5.79
N ASN A 77 7.93 7.20 -5.49
CA ASN A 77 7.17 7.91 -6.52
C ASN A 77 8.10 8.56 -7.57
N CYS A 78 9.24 9.09 -7.13
CA CYS A 78 10.28 9.56 -8.04
C CYS A 78 10.91 8.41 -8.85
N LEU A 79 11.24 7.30 -8.20
CA LEU A 79 11.79 6.11 -8.88
C LEU A 79 10.84 5.56 -9.94
N ASP A 80 9.55 5.48 -9.65
CA ASP A 80 8.52 5.05 -10.61
C ASP A 80 8.44 5.99 -11.81
N SER A 81 8.53 7.30 -11.56
CA SER A 81 8.62 8.28 -12.65
C SER A 81 9.85 8.06 -13.54
N GLU A 82 11.02 7.77 -12.96
CA GLU A 82 12.26 7.49 -13.69
C GLU A 82 12.23 6.15 -14.44
N THR A 83 11.44 5.19 -13.96
CA THR A 83 11.44 3.80 -14.47
C THR A 83 10.16 3.41 -15.23
N LYS A 84 9.27 4.37 -15.50
CA LYS A 84 7.95 4.16 -16.13
C LYS A 84 7.95 3.28 -17.38
N ASP A 85 8.95 3.44 -18.26
CA ASP A 85 9.07 2.69 -19.52
C ASP A 85 10.21 1.65 -19.50
N MET A 86 10.76 1.37 -18.31
CA MET A 86 11.88 0.45 -18.12
C MET A 86 11.46 -1.00 -18.45
N GLN A 87 12.25 -1.67 -19.28
CA GLN A 87 12.05 -3.09 -19.56
C GLN A 87 12.47 -3.95 -18.37
N ILE A 88 11.58 -4.82 -17.92
CA ILE A 88 11.86 -5.73 -16.81
C ILE A 88 12.74 -6.88 -17.28
N SER A 89 13.86 -7.07 -16.60
CA SER A 89 14.80 -8.14 -16.92
C SER A 89 14.34 -9.46 -16.32
N LEU A 90 14.22 -10.50 -17.16
CA LEU A 90 14.03 -11.89 -16.71
C LEU A 90 15.17 -12.38 -15.80
N LYS A 91 16.32 -11.70 -15.79
CA LYS A 91 17.45 -12.00 -14.91
C LYS A 91 17.32 -11.36 -13.53
N ALA A 92 16.25 -10.61 -13.27
CA ALA A 92 15.96 -9.96 -12.00
C ALA A 92 14.61 -10.44 -11.41
N PRO A 93 14.45 -11.73 -11.08
CA PRO A 93 13.17 -12.33 -10.70
C PRO A 93 12.58 -11.78 -9.39
N LEU A 94 13.39 -11.13 -8.55
CA LEU A 94 12.96 -10.53 -7.28
C LEU A 94 12.57 -9.05 -7.41
N TYR A 95 12.76 -8.44 -8.58
CA TYR A 95 12.43 -7.04 -8.79
C TYR A 95 10.94 -6.72 -8.55
N PRO A 96 9.96 -7.54 -8.99
CA PRO A 96 8.55 -7.26 -8.72
C PRO A 96 8.24 -7.16 -7.23
N GLU A 97 8.77 -8.08 -6.41
CA GLU A 97 8.56 -8.08 -4.96
C GLU A 97 9.22 -6.86 -4.31
N TYR A 98 10.44 -6.53 -4.73
CA TYR A 98 11.15 -5.35 -4.25
C TYR A 98 10.40 -4.04 -4.59
N SER A 99 9.95 -3.89 -5.84
CA SER A 99 9.14 -2.74 -6.29
C SER A 99 7.86 -2.62 -5.45
N ARG A 100 7.16 -3.73 -5.21
CA ARG A 100 5.90 -3.72 -4.45
C ARG A 100 6.07 -3.31 -2.99
N VAL A 101 7.16 -3.73 -2.35
CA VAL A 101 7.48 -3.33 -0.97
C VAL A 101 7.72 -1.82 -0.87
N LEU A 102 8.35 -1.23 -1.88
CA LEU A 102 8.62 0.22 -1.90
C LEU A 102 7.36 1.05 -2.20
N SER A 103 6.47 0.55 -3.07
CA SER A 103 5.28 1.29 -3.51
C SER A 103 4.13 1.33 -2.51
N GLY A 104 3.93 0.24 -1.75
CA GLY A 104 2.67 0.02 -1.03
C GLY A 104 2.52 0.66 0.35
N MET A 105 3.62 1.13 0.94
CA MET A 105 3.67 1.48 2.38
C MET A 105 2.98 0.47 3.32
N PRO A 106 3.12 -0.86 3.11
CA PRO A 106 2.38 -1.83 3.91
C PRO A 106 2.71 -1.74 5.40
N ASP A 107 3.94 -1.36 5.75
CA ASP A 107 4.37 -1.14 7.12
C ASP A 107 3.64 0.01 7.81
N THR A 108 3.51 1.15 7.12
CA THR A 108 2.80 2.32 7.64
C THR A 108 1.36 1.98 7.97
N TYR A 109 0.66 1.32 7.04
CA TYR A 109 -0.70 0.84 7.26
C TYR A 109 -0.78 -0.26 8.31
N GLY A 110 0.23 -1.12 8.40
CA GLY A 110 0.35 -2.13 9.45
C GLY A 110 0.41 -1.51 10.84
N PHE A 111 1.17 -0.43 11.03
CA PHE A 111 1.17 0.31 12.30
C PHE A 111 -0.14 1.05 12.57
N PHE A 112 -0.84 1.51 11.52
CA PHE A 112 -2.17 2.13 11.68
C PHE A 112 -3.25 1.12 12.08
N ALA A 113 -3.08 -0.16 11.74
CA ALA A 113 -4.03 -1.21 12.08
C ALA A 113 -4.14 -1.44 13.59
N PHE A 114 -3.11 -1.08 14.37
CA PHE A 114 -3.06 -1.31 15.81
C PHE A 114 -3.25 -0.01 16.63
N PRO A 115 -3.89 -0.08 17.81
CA PRO A 115 -4.02 1.07 18.70
C PRO A 115 -2.64 1.61 19.09
N SER A 116 -2.48 2.94 19.15
CA SER A 116 -1.18 3.57 19.38
C SER A 116 -0.58 3.30 20.77
N MET A 117 -1.42 2.89 21.73
CA MET A 117 -1.01 2.51 23.09
C MET A 117 -0.72 1.01 23.23
N LEU A 118 -1.03 0.19 22.21
CA LEU A 118 -0.76 -1.24 22.23
C LEU A 118 0.76 -1.48 22.15
N PRO A 119 1.36 -2.25 23.07
CA PRO A 119 2.80 -2.49 23.03
C PRO A 119 3.21 -3.21 21.74
N ILE A 120 4.23 -2.70 21.06
CA ILE A 120 4.72 -3.24 19.77
C ILE A 120 4.97 -4.76 19.79
N ARG A 121 5.45 -5.29 20.92
CA ARG A 121 5.72 -6.73 21.11
C ARG A 121 4.49 -7.63 20.95
N GLU A 122 3.28 -7.09 21.10
CA GLU A 122 2.03 -7.85 21.00
C GLU A 122 1.64 -8.14 19.54
N TYR A 123 2.17 -7.37 18.57
CA TYR A 123 1.79 -7.52 17.17
C TYR A 123 2.97 -7.55 16.18
N ILE A 124 4.18 -7.15 16.58
CA ILE A 124 5.30 -6.96 15.66
C ILE A 124 5.67 -8.22 14.84
N GLN A 125 5.49 -9.42 15.39
CA GLN A 125 5.83 -10.64 14.66
C GLN A 125 4.83 -10.98 13.55
N CYS A 126 3.61 -10.43 13.58
CA CYS A 126 2.65 -10.60 12.48
C CYS A 126 2.87 -9.60 11.34
N MET A 127 3.72 -8.59 11.52
CA MET A 127 3.96 -7.56 10.50
C MET A 127 4.39 -8.11 9.13
N PRO A 128 5.25 -9.14 9.02
CA PRO A 128 5.59 -9.73 7.73
C PRO A 128 4.38 -10.29 6.97
N ASP A 129 3.52 -11.06 7.65
CA ASP A 129 2.27 -11.56 7.06
C ASP A 129 1.29 -10.41 6.79
N LEU A 130 1.22 -9.41 7.67
CA LEU A 130 0.35 -8.24 7.49
C LEU A 130 0.74 -7.44 6.24
N ARG A 131 2.03 -7.36 5.91
CA ARG A 131 2.49 -6.74 4.65
C ARG A 131 1.95 -7.47 3.45
N ILE A 132 1.97 -8.81 3.46
CA ILE A 132 1.40 -9.64 2.41
C ILE A 132 -0.10 -9.36 2.29
N VAL A 133 -0.82 -9.39 3.41
CA VAL A 133 -2.26 -9.13 3.44
C VAL A 133 -2.59 -7.75 2.87
N ILE A 134 -1.92 -6.69 3.30
CA ILE A 134 -2.19 -5.32 2.83
C ILE A 134 -1.92 -5.19 1.34
N ASN A 135 -0.70 -5.55 0.91
CA ASN A 135 -0.30 -5.35 -0.48
C ASN A 135 -1.13 -6.20 -1.43
N HIS A 136 -1.22 -7.51 -1.17
CA HIS A 136 -1.90 -8.42 -2.08
C HIS A 136 -3.40 -8.21 -2.09
N THR A 137 -4.04 -7.86 -0.96
CA THR A 137 -5.47 -7.52 -0.96
C THR A 137 -5.72 -6.32 -1.86
N ASN A 138 -4.84 -5.32 -1.84
CA ASN A 138 -4.94 -4.20 -2.77
C ASN A 138 -4.78 -4.67 -4.23
N ASP A 139 -3.74 -5.43 -4.55
CA ASP A 139 -3.50 -5.94 -5.92
C ASP A 139 -4.65 -6.82 -6.44
N ILE A 140 -5.24 -7.66 -5.57
CA ILE A 140 -6.39 -8.52 -5.89
C ILE A 140 -7.64 -7.67 -6.17
N LEU A 141 -7.94 -6.70 -5.29
CA LEU A 141 -9.14 -5.87 -5.38
C LEU A 141 -9.00 -4.73 -6.40
N SER A 142 -7.78 -4.40 -6.85
CA SER A 142 -7.52 -3.46 -7.93
C SER A 142 -7.33 -4.11 -9.29
N TYR A 143 -7.11 -5.43 -9.36
CA TYR A 143 -6.89 -6.18 -10.59
C TYR A 143 -7.89 -5.82 -11.70
N TYR A 144 -9.19 -5.83 -11.40
CA TYR A 144 -10.22 -5.53 -12.40
C TYR A 144 -10.10 -4.11 -12.98
N LYS A 145 -9.89 -3.09 -12.12
CA LYS A 145 -9.76 -1.71 -12.62
C LYS A 145 -8.50 -1.55 -13.48
N GLU A 146 -7.42 -2.22 -13.12
CA GLU A 146 -6.11 -2.12 -13.77
C GLU A 146 -6.12 -2.79 -15.14
N GLU A 147 -6.73 -3.97 -15.26
CA GLU A 147 -6.89 -4.64 -16.55
C GLU A 147 -7.78 -3.81 -17.49
N MET A 148 -8.86 -3.20 -16.96
CA MET A 148 -9.72 -2.31 -17.73
C MET A 148 -9.02 -1.02 -18.19
N GLU A 149 -7.99 -0.58 -17.44
CA GLU A 149 -7.19 0.61 -17.74
C GLU A 149 -5.97 0.29 -18.61
N GLY A 150 -5.70 -1.00 -18.87
CA GLY A 150 -4.50 -1.44 -19.59
C GLY A 150 -3.20 -1.17 -18.83
N ASP A 151 -3.28 -1.04 -17.50
CA ASP A 151 -2.10 -0.84 -16.66
C ASP A 151 -1.25 -2.13 -16.63
N ASN A 152 -0.02 -2.02 -17.12
CA ASN A 152 0.95 -3.11 -17.17
C ASN A 152 2.16 -2.87 -16.26
N THR A 153 2.08 -1.86 -15.40
CA THR A 153 3.14 -1.48 -14.45
C THR A 153 2.87 -1.94 -13.01
N ASN A 154 1.66 -2.45 -12.73
CA ASN A 154 1.31 -3.06 -11.45
C ASN A 154 2.07 -4.36 -11.16
N TYR A 155 2.02 -4.77 -9.89
CA TYR A 155 2.76 -5.93 -9.38
C TYR A 155 2.46 -7.24 -10.11
N LEU A 156 1.19 -7.52 -10.42
CA LEU A 156 0.79 -8.72 -11.16
C LEU A 156 1.39 -8.75 -12.57
N SER A 157 1.43 -7.59 -13.23
CA SER A 157 2.04 -7.43 -14.55
C SER A 157 3.56 -7.63 -14.49
N LEU A 158 4.22 -7.06 -13.47
CA LEU A 158 5.65 -7.26 -13.24
C LEU A 158 5.98 -8.72 -12.92
N MET A 159 5.15 -9.39 -12.12
CA MET A 159 5.32 -10.82 -11.83
C MET A 159 5.17 -11.68 -13.08
N ALA A 160 4.12 -11.47 -13.86
CA ALA A 160 3.92 -12.18 -15.13
C ALA A 160 5.08 -11.93 -16.10
N ALA A 161 5.52 -10.67 -16.24
CA ALA A 161 6.66 -10.32 -17.10
C ALA A 161 7.99 -10.92 -16.64
N SER A 162 8.19 -11.11 -15.33
CA SER A 162 9.41 -11.72 -14.78
C SER A 162 9.48 -13.24 -14.98
N ARG A 163 8.38 -13.88 -15.41
CA ARG A 163 8.25 -15.34 -15.53
C ARG A 163 7.85 -15.68 -16.96
N THR A 164 8.73 -16.36 -17.68
CA THR A 164 8.61 -16.67 -19.13
C THR A 164 7.27 -17.29 -19.57
N SER A 165 6.48 -17.87 -18.66
CA SER A 165 5.29 -18.67 -18.99
C SER A 165 4.09 -18.51 -18.04
N THR A 166 3.98 -17.40 -17.29
CA THR A 166 2.88 -17.21 -16.32
C THR A 166 1.87 -16.20 -16.85
N LEU A 167 0.61 -16.61 -17.01
CA LEU A 167 -0.48 -15.66 -17.30
C LEU A 167 -0.75 -14.82 -16.04
N LYS A 168 -1.20 -13.57 -16.20
CA LYS A 168 -1.56 -12.71 -15.04
C LYS A 168 -2.58 -13.40 -14.12
N GLN A 169 -3.47 -14.22 -14.67
CA GLN A 169 -4.46 -15.01 -13.93
C GLN A 169 -3.81 -16.04 -13.00
N ASP A 170 -2.75 -16.71 -13.44
CA ASP A 170 -2.02 -17.68 -12.60
C ASP A 170 -1.32 -16.96 -11.45
N ALA A 171 -0.71 -15.80 -11.72
CA ALA A 171 -0.11 -14.96 -10.69
C ALA A 171 -1.16 -14.45 -9.68
N LEU A 172 -2.36 -14.10 -10.14
CA LEU A 172 -3.47 -13.70 -9.27
C LEU A 172 -3.89 -14.82 -8.32
N LEU A 173 -4.01 -16.06 -8.81
CA LEU A 173 -4.33 -17.22 -7.97
C LEU A 173 -3.26 -17.45 -6.90
N GLU A 174 -1.98 -17.38 -7.27
CA GLU A 174 -0.87 -17.48 -6.31
C GLU A 174 -0.93 -16.38 -5.23
N LEU A 175 -1.28 -15.15 -5.62
CA LEU A 175 -1.45 -14.03 -4.69
C LEU A 175 -2.59 -14.30 -3.71
N ILE A 176 -3.74 -14.78 -4.20
CA ILE A 176 -4.90 -15.12 -3.36
C ILE A 176 -4.52 -16.18 -2.33
N GLU A 177 -3.89 -17.27 -2.74
CA GLU A 177 -3.46 -18.35 -1.85
C GLU A 177 -2.51 -17.84 -0.76
N LYS A 178 -1.49 -17.05 -1.15
CA LYS A 178 -0.56 -16.43 -0.19
C LYS A 178 -1.25 -15.47 0.77
N THR A 179 -2.22 -14.69 0.28
CA THR A 179 -2.97 -13.73 1.10
C THR A 179 -3.81 -14.44 2.15
N VAL A 180 -4.52 -15.51 1.75
CA VAL A 180 -5.33 -16.33 2.67
C VAL A 180 -4.44 -17.00 3.72
N GLN A 181 -3.29 -17.55 3.32
CA GLN A 181 -2.36 -18.15 4.27
C GLN A 181 -1.81 -17.12 5.27
N ALA A 182 -1.38 -15.95 4.79
CA ALA A 182 -0.88 -14.87 5.64
C ALA A 182 -1.96 -14.37 6.61
N HIS A 183 -3.22 -14.24 6.15
CA HIS A 183 -4.35 -13.90 7.01
C HIS A 183 -4.55 -14.92 8.13
N HIS A 184 -4.51 -16.23 7.81
CA HIS A 184 -4.61 -17.28 8.82
C HIS A 184 -3.45 -17.25 9.83
N ASN A 185 -2.22 -17.06 9.37
CA ASN A 185 -1.04 -16.95 10.24
C ASN A 185 -1.20 -15.82 11.27
N ILE A 186 -1.70 -14.66 10.83
CA ILE A 186 -1.94 -13.51 11.71
C ILE A 186 -2.99 -13.84 12.77
N LEU A 187 -4.11 -14.46 12.37
CA LEU A 187 -5.18 -14.84 13.31
C LEU A 187 -4.72 -15.88 14.34
N GLU A 188 -3.90 -16.85 13.92
CA GLU A 188 -3.33 -17.85 14.82
C GLU A 188 -2.35 -17.21 15.81
N TYR A 189 -1.51 -16.28 15.33
CA TYR A 189 -0.54 -15.58 16.17
C TYR A 189 -1.18 -14.62 17.17
N LEU A 190 -2.13 -13.77 16.73
CA LEU A 190 -2.65 -12.66 17.53
C LEU A 190 -3.55 -13.07 18.71
N ARG A 191 -3.82 -14.36 18.90
CA ARG A 191 -4.72 -14.92 19.93
C ARG A 191 -6.14 -14.34 19.86
N PRO A 192 -7.16 -15.16 19.53
CA PRO A 192 -8.55 -14.70 19.50
C PRO A 192 -8.99 -13.99 20.79
N GLY A 193 -9.64 -12.84 20.65
CA GLY A 193 -10.11 -12.00 21.76
C GLY A 193 -9.05 -11.12 22.42
N SER A 194 -7.83 -11.06 21.88
CA SER A 194 -6.87 -10.02 22.26
C SER A 194 -7.20 -8.70 21.57
N GLU A 195 -6.83 -7.58 22.20
CA GLU A 195 -6.96 -6.24 21.59
C GLU A 195 -6.24 -6.15 20.23
N ALA A 196 -5.12 -6.84 20.07
CA ALA A 196 -4.36 -6.89 18.82
C ALA A 196 -5.14 -7.63 17.71
N CYS A 197 -5.75 -8.77 18.05
CA CYS A 197 -6.56 -9.55 17.12
C CYS A 197 -7.80 -8.77 16.68
N ASP A 198 -8.52 -8.17 17.64
CA ASP A 198 -9.72 -7.37 17.35
C ASP A 198 -9.39 -6.16 16.46
N ALA A 199 -8.26 -5.51 16.71
CA ALA A 199 -7.76 -4.40 15.89
C ALA A 199 -7.43 -4.84 14.46
N TYR A 200 -6.72 -5.97 14.31
CA TYR A 200 -6.40 -6.53 13.00
C TYR A 200 -7.65 -6.92 12.21
N VAL A 201 -8.60 -7.63 12.83
CA VAL A 201 -9.86 -8.05 12.17
C VAL A 201 -10.66 -6.82 11.73
N SER A 202 -10.79 -5.82 12.62
CA SER A 202 -11.47 -4.55 12.31
C SER A 202 -10.80 -3.81 11.15
N PHE A 203 -9.46 -3.76 11.15
CA PHE A 203 -8.69 -3.17 10.06
C PHE A 203 -8.94 -3.91 8.74
N PHE A 204 -8.81 -5.24 8.72
CA PHE A 204 -8.96 -6.04 7.49
C PHE A 204 -10.37 -5.90 6.90
N GLU A 205 -11.41 -6.01 7.73
CA GLU A 205 -12.79 -5.79 7.30
C GLU A 205 -13.00 -4.37 6.74
N GLY A 206 -12.48 -3.36 7.44
CA GLY A 206 -12.54 -1.97 7.00
C GLY A 206 -11.83 -1.76 5.66
N TYR A 207 -10.69 -2.41 5.47
CA TYR A 207 -9.88 -2.34 4.25
C TYR A 207 -10.60 -2.95 3.04
N VAL A 208 -11.25 -4.11 3.22
CA VAL A 208 -12.09 -4.71 2.17
C VAL A 208 -13.30 -3.82 1.87
N LYS A 209 -14.00 -3.33 2.89
CA LYS A 209 -15.15 -2.41 2.74
C LYS A 209 -14.74 -1.13 1.99
N PHE A 210 -13.56 -0.59 2.26
CA PHE A 210 -12.99 0.56 1.56
C PHE A 210 -12.87 0.31 0.05
N HIS A 211 -12.30 -0.83 -0.36
CA HIS A 211 -12.16 -1.18 -1.78
C HIS A 211 -13.51 -1.37 -2.47
N VAL A 212 -14.45 -2.06 -1.82
CA VAL A 212 -15.80 -2.31 -2.36
C VAL A 212 -16.62 -1.00 -2.48
N ALA A 213 -16.47 -0.09 -1.51
CA ALA A 213 -17.24 1.15 -1.47
C ALA A 213 -16.74 2.20 -2.47
N LEU A 214 -15.44 2.29 -2.71
CA LEU A 214 -14.85 3.32 -3.56
C LEU A 214 -15.02 3.03 -5.04
N LYS A 215 -15.57 4.01 -5.76
CA LYS A 215 -15.72 3.97 -7.23
C LYS A 215 -14.40 3.73 -7.98
N ARG A 216 -13.26 4.09 -7.37
CA ARG A 216 -11.91 3.87 -7.92
C ARG A 216 -11.69 2.44 -8.39
N TYR A 217 -12.18 1.44 -7.64
CA TYR A 217 -11.90 0.03 -7.91
C TYR A 217 -12.90 -0.66 -8.84
N LYS A 218 -14.01 0.01 -9.22
CA LYS A 218 -15.01 -0.51 -10.16
C LYS A 218 -15.61 -1.89 -9.79
N LEU A 219 -15.48 -2.33 -8.54
CA LEU A 219 -15.96 -3.64 -8.09
C LEU A 219 -17.48 -3.81 -8.13
N LYS A 220 -18.22 -2.69 -8.13
CA LYS A 220 -19.68 -2.72 -8.29
C LYS A 220 -20.09 -3.29 -9.64
N ASP A 221 -19.32 -3.04 -10.69
CA ASP A 221 -19.62 -3.45 -12.06
C ASP A 221 -19.67 -4.99 -12.14
N ILE A 222 -18.67 -5.65 -11.53
CA ILE A 222 -18.59 -7.12 -11.39
C ILE A 222 -19.77 -7.67 -10.57
N MET A 223 -20.08 -7.04 -9.43
CA MET A 223 -21.15 -7.49 -8.55
C MET A 223 -22.53 -7.43 -9.24
N THR A 224 -22.77 -6.40 -10.06
CA THR A 224 -24.02 -6.28 -10.83
C THR A 224 -24.14 -7.28 -11.98
N GLU A 225 -23.04 -7.59 -12.67
CA GLU A 225 -23.02 -8.60 -13.75
C GLU A 225 -23.33 -10.01 -13.21
N MET A 226 -22.84 -10.36 -12.03
CA MET A 226 -23.19 -11.63 -11.38
C MET A 226 -24.69 -11.70 -11.01
N SER A 227 -25.27 -10.60 -10.52
CA SER A 227 -26.69 -10.56 -10.12
C SER A 227 -27.69 -10.55 -11.28
N SER A 228 -27.22 -10.35 -12.51
CA SER A 228 -28.04 -10.38 -13.73
C SER A 228 -27.89 -11.69 -14.51
N SER A 229 -27.08 -12.63 -13.99
CA SER A 229 -26.82 -13.95 -14.55
C SER A 229 -27.62 -15.07 -13.83
N ASP A 230 -28.46 -14.71 -12.85
CA ASP A 230 -29.44 -15.56 -12.16
C ASP A 230 -30.87 -15.28 -12.67
#